data_AF-A0A1C7LW35-F1
#
_entry.id   AF-A0A1C7LW35-F1
#
_cell.length_a   1.000
_cell.length_b   1.000
_cell.length_c   1.000
_cell.angle_alpha   90.00
_cell.angle_beta   90.00
_cell.angle_gamma   90.00
#
_symmetry.space_group_name_H-M   'P 1'
#
loop_
_entity.id
_entity.type
_entity.pdbx_description
1 polymer ?
#
loop_
_entity_poly.entity_id
_entity_poly.type
_entity_poly.pdbx_seq_one_letter_code
_entity_poly.pdbx_strand_id
1 'polypeptide(L)'
;MLGEIVLRISALNTPLQASTHVQSSLINCRLICAMVSNRESQSSSASSVGIVPYVGDSFFIKKAPTVTDDIQCFVSIYGARGTDRWSTITTRFVDGQWGRGRSWELVAFKDANDSQRVGFYLSTKGKTTYITFHSFDRVEIVTSS
;
A
#
# COMPACT_ATOMS: atom_id res chain seq x y z
N MET A 1 5.60 29.43 9.41
CA MET A 1 4.85 28.78 10.50
C MET A 1 3.44 28.61 9.99
N LEU A 2 3.02 27.38 9.68
CA LEU A 2 1.73 26.90 9.14
C LEU A 2 2.07 25.57 8.43
N GLY A 3 1.44 24.41 8.61
CA GLY A 3 0.44 23.91 9.54
C GLY A 3 0.44 22.40 9.27
N GLU A 4 0.90 21.61 10.24
CA GLU A 4 1.05 20.16 10.10
C GLU A 4 -0.35 19.52 10.08
N ILE A 5 -0.81 19.02 8.93
CA ILE A 5 -1.98 18.13 8.91
C ILE A 5 -1.48 16.74 9.26
N VAL A 6 -1.41 16.48 10.57
CA VAL A 6 -1.27 15.13 11.10
C VAL A 6 -2.62 14.46 11.00
N LEU A 7 -2.83 13.62 9.98
CA LEU A 7 -3.95 12.69 9.95
C LEU A 7 -3.69 11.60 11.01
N ARG A 8 -4.10 11.86 12.26
CA ARG A 8 -4.24 10.82 13.28
C ARG A 8 -5.50 10.04 12.98
N ILE A 9 -5.37 8.91 12.30
CA ILE A 9 -6.45 7.93 12.18
C ILE A 9 -6.45 7.12 13.47
N SER A 10 -7.30 7.52 14.42
CA SER A 10 -7.62 6.69 15.59
C SER A 10 -8.47 5.50 15.12
N ALA A 11 -7.96 4.29 15.34
CA ALA A 11 -8.69 3.06 15.10
C ALA A 11 -10.01 3.06 15.90
N LEU A 12 -11.15 3.03 15.20
CA LEU A 12 -12.44 2.74 15.83
C LEU A 12 -12.45 1.25 16.19
N ASN A 13 -12.04 0.94 17.42
CA ASN A 13 -12.35 -0.33 18.07
C ASN A 13 -13.85 -0.33 18.40
N THR A 14 -14.69 -0.73 17.45
CA THR A 14 -16.09 -1.06 17.71
C THR A 14 -16.34 -2.49 17.27
N PRO A 15 -16.60 -3.44 18.20
CA PRO A 15 -17.05 -4.77 17.83
C PRO A 15 -18.46 -4.65 17.22
N LEU A 16 -18.57 -4.88 15.92
CA LEU A 16 -19.85 -5.13 15.27
C LEU A 16 -20.38 -6.47 15.79
N GLN A 17 -21.38 -6.42 16.67
CA GLN A 17 -22.16 -7.60 17.01
C GLN A 17 -22.95 -8.03 15.78
N ALA A 18 -22.49 -9.10 15.12
CA ALA A 18 -23.25 -9.79 14.10
C ALA A 18 -23.89 -11.04 14.69
N SER A 19 -25.19 -11.14 14.45
CA SER A 19 -26.12 -12.20 14.84
C SER A 19 -25.64 -13.59 14.41
N THR A 20 -26.02 -14.57 15.22
CA THR A 20 -25.73 -16.02 15.19
C THR A 20 -25.81 -16.67 13.80
N HIS A 21 -24.68 -17.06 13.23
CA HIS A 21 -24.28 -18.45 12.88
C HIS A 21 -22.91 -18.37 12.18
N VAL A 22 -22.01 -19.31 12.48
CA VAL A 22 -20.60 -19.42 12.01
C VAL A 22 -19.57 -18.64 12.86
N GLN A 23 -19.07 -19.32 13.91
CA GLN A 23 -17.78 -19.02 14.51
C GLN A 23 -16.65 -19.35 13.52
N SER A 24 -15.93 -18.34 13.02
CA SER A 24 -14.54 -18.51 12.56
C SER A 24 -13.82 -17.16 12.51
N SER A 25 -12.78 -17.04 13.35
CA SER A 25 -11.74 -16.00 13.44
C SER A 25 -12.15 -14.54 13.17
N LEU A 26 -12.15 -13.74 14.24
CA LEU A 26 -12.11 -12.28 14.18
C LEU A 26 -10.82 -11.81 13.46
N ILE A 27 -10.86 -11.64 12.14
CA ILE A 27 -9.78 -11.05 11.35
C ILE A 27 -9.92 -9.53 11.44
N ASN A 28 -8.95 -8.88 12.07
CA ASN A 28 -8.87 -7.42 12.16
C ASN A 28 -8.41 -6.83 10.81
N CYS A 29 -9.33 -6.70 9.85
CA CYS A 29 -9.07 -6.04 8.59
C CYS A 29 -9.08 -4.51 8.77
N ARG A 30 -7.91 -3.86 8.61
CA ARG A 30 -7.82 -2.39 8.46
C ARG A 30 -7.67 -2.04 6.98
N LEU A 31 -8.75 -1.58 6.35
CA LEU A 31 -8.69 -0.98 5.01
C LEU A 31 -8.43 0.52 5.17
N ILE A 32 -7.28 1.01 4.71
CA ILE A 32 -6.92 2.43 4.82
C ILE A 32 -7.14 3.07 3.44
N CYS A 33 -8.18 3.90 3.35
CA CYS A 33 -8.41 4.72 2.16
C CYS A 33 -7.57 6.00 2.26
N ALA A 34 -6.35 5.98 1.73
CA ALA A 34 -5.54 7.18 1.59
C ALA A 34 -5.82 7.83 0.23
N MET A 35 -6.70 8.83 0.18
CA MET A 35 -6.86 9.69 -0.99
C MET A 35 -5.71 10.71 -1.03
N VAL A 36 -4.64 10.39 -1.76
CA VAL A 36 -3.58 11.36 -2.07
C VAL A 36 -4.10 12.33 -3.13
N SER A 37 -4.58 13.50 -2.70
CA SER A 37 -4.91 14.62 -3.59
C SER A 37 -3.69 15.52 -3.72
N ASN A 38 -3.05 15.53 -4.90
CA ASN A 38 -1.98 16.48 -5.23
C ASN A 38 -2.59 17.89 -5.28
N ARG A 39 -2.21 18.76 -4.34
CA ARG A 39 -2.27 20.22 -4.54
C ARG A 39 -0.85 20.72 -4.71
N GLU A 40 -0.53 21.15 -5.92
CA GLU A 40 0.66 21.95 -6.20
C GLU A 40 0.55 23.27 -5.43
N SER A 41 1.56 23.59 -4.64
CA SER A 41 1.82 24.96 -4.18
C SER A 41 3.32 25.12 -4.09
N GLN A 42 3.86 25.84 -5.07
CA GLN A 42 5.26 26.22 -5.18
C GLN A 42 5.68 27.03 -3.95
N SER A 43 6.69 26.56 -3.21
CA SER A 43 7.49 27.37 -2.29
C SER A 43 8.77 26.60 -1.95
N SER A 44 9.87 27.08 -2.53
CA SER A 44 11.22 26.55 -2.50
C SER A 44 11.85 26.50 -1.11
N SER A 45 12.13 25.30 -0.63
CA SER A 45 13.24 25.00 0.28
C SER A 45 13.61 23.53 0.10
N ALA A 46 14.76 23.29 -0.51
CA ALA A 46 15.26 21.97 -0.90
C ALA A 46 15.47 21.09 0.35
N SER A 47 14.46 20.29 0.68
CA SER A 47 14.69 18.98 1.27
C SER A 47 15.00 18.04 0.11
N SER A 48 16.03 17.20 0.24
CA SER A 48 16.38 16.18 -0.74
C SER A 48 15.29 15.09 -0.74
N VAL A 49 14.11 15.43 -1.27
CA VAL A 49 13.04 14.48 -1.58
C VAL A 49 13.61 13.62 -2.71
N GLY A 50 13.93 12.36 -2.39
CA GLY A 50 14.51 11.44 -3.35
C GLY A 50 13.62 11.36 -4.59
N ILE A 51 14.11 11.92 -5.69
CA ILE A 51 13.43 11.81 -6.99
C ILE A 51 13.50 10.34 -7.38
N VAL A 52 12.37 9.65 -7.33
CA VAL A 52 12.24 8.28 -7.83
C VAL A 52 11.85 8.33 -9.31
N PRO A 53 12.53 7.57 -10.19
CA PRO A 53 12.33 7.69 -11.63
C PRO A 53 10.96 7.16 -12.06
N TYR A 54 10.37 7.77 -13.08
CA TYR A 54 9.26 7.17 -13.81
C TYR A 54 9.80 6.10 -14.77
N VAL A 55 9.36 4.86 -14.58
CA VAL A 55 9.73 3.71 -15.43
C VAL A 55 8.49 3.02 -16.05
N GLY A 56 7.35 3.70 -16.01
CA GLY A 56 6.07 3.22 -16.52
C GLY A 56 4.98 3.13 -15.45
N ASP A 57 3.73 3.04 -15.91
CA ASP A 57 2.53 2.85 -15.09
C ASP A 57 2.62 1.49 -14.35
N SER A 58 3.13 1.50 -13.12
CA SER A 58 3.49 0.26 -12.41
C SER A 58 3.61 0.43 -10.89
N PHE A 59 3.52 -0.69 -10.19
CA PHE A 59 3.92 -0.78 -8.79
C PHE A 59 5.26 -1.51 -8.65
N PHE A 60 6.13 -0.97 -7.80
CA PHE A 60 7.32 -1.65 -7.31
C PHE A 60 7.14 -1.83 -5.81
N ILE A 61 7.12 -3.07 -5.35
CA ILE A 61 6.75 -3.41 -3.97
C ILE A 61 7.88 -4.20 -3.32
N LYS A 62 8.28 -3.82 -2.12
CA LYS A 62 9.26 -4.57 -1.32
C LYS A 62 8.91 -4.51 0.16
N LYS A 63 9.49 -5.40 0.96
CA LYS A 63 9.58 -5.22 2.42
C LYS A 63 10.90 -4.54 2.82
N ALA A 64 10.90 -3.82 3.93
CA ALA A 64 12.12 -3.26 4.49
C ALA A 64 13.06 -4.40 4.94
N PRO A 65 14.40 -4.21 4.90
CA PRO A 65 15.35 -5.25 5.33
C PRO A 65 15.18 -5.68 6.80
N THR A 66 14.60 -4.82 7.63
CA THR A 66 14.30 -5.10 9.03
C THR A 66 13.09 -6.03 9.22
N VAL A 67 12.31 -6.29 8.18
CA VAL A 67 11.13 -7.18 8.22
C VAL A 67 11.59 -8.62 7.95
N THR A 68 11.71 -9.39 9.01
CA THR A 68 12.14 -10.80 8.95
C THR A 68 11.02 -11.74 8.54
N ASP A 69 9.76 -11.39 8.86
CA ASP A 69 8.60 -12.25 8.59
C ASP A 69 8.28 -12.40 7.10
N ASP A 70 7.61 -13.50 6.76
CA ASP A 70 7.05 -13.73 5.45
C ASP A 70 5.81 -12.88 5.25
N ILE A 71 5.97 -11.86 4.39
CA ILE A 71 4.89 -10.97 3.99
C ILE A 71 4.51 -11.30 2.56
N GLN A 72 3.21 -11.43 2.34
CA GLN A 72 2.65 -11.62 1.02
C GLN A 72 1.93 -10.35 0.58
N CYS A 73 2.07 -10.03 -0.70
CA CYS A 73 1.37 -8.94 -1.36
C CYS A 73 0.40 -9.48 -2.39
N PHE A 74 -0.75 -8.84 -2.47
CA PHE A 74 -1.74 -8.98 -3.52
C PHE A 74 -1.89 -7.63 -4.21
N VAL A 75 -1.92 -7.62 -5.53
CA VAL A 75 -2.25 -6.42 -6.31
C VAL A 75 -3.38 -6.81 -7.24
N SER A 76 -4.55 -6.19 -7.08
CA SER A 76 -5.70 -6.44 -7.94
C SER A 76 -5.36 -6.14 -9.40
N ILE A 77 -6.26 -6.60 -10.26
CA ILE A 77 -6.15 -6.36 -11.68
C ILE A 77 -7.50 -5.87 -12.17
N TYR A 78 -7.66 -4.55 -12.25
CA TYR A 78 -8.83 -3.95 -12.87
C TYR A 78 -8.58 -3.78 -14.38
N GLY A 79 -9.00 -4.78 -15.16
CA GLY A 79 -9.13 -4.66 -16.62
C GLY A 79 -7.99 -5.20 -17.52
N ALA A 80 -7.06 -6.05 -17.04
CA ALA A 80 -6.02 -6.66 -17.88
C ALA A 80 -5.44 -8.01 -17.34
N ARG A 81 -4.32 -8.49 -17.90
CA ARG A 81 -3.63 -9.76 -17.58
C ARG A 81 -2.80 -9.66 -16.29
N GLY A 82 -2.76 -10.76 -15.52
CA GLY A 82 -1.94 -10.95 -14.33
C GLY A 82 -2.46 -12.14 -13.52
N THR A 83 -2.13 -12.21 -12.23
CA THR A 83 -2.64 -13.26 -11.33
C THR A 83 -3.23 -12.62 -10.07
N ASP A 84 -4.43 -13.04 -9.68
CA ASP A 84 -5.09 -12.66 -8.42
C ASP A 84 -4.55 -13.46 -7.22
N ARG A 85 -3.28 -13.89 -7.28
CA ARG A 85 -2.63 -14.66 -6.22
C ARG A 85 -1.80 -13.76 -5.31
N TRP A 86 -1.72 -14.18 -4.07
CA TRP A 86 -0.76 -13.65 -3.09
C TRP A 86 0.65 -14.10 -3.47
N SER A 87 1.59 -13.15 -3.48
CA SER A 87 3.00 -13.40 -3.77
C SER A 87 3.86 -12.92 -2.61
N THR A 88 4.82 -13.74 -2.17
CA THR A 88 5.80 -13.32 -1.17
C THR A 88 6.66 -12.18 -1.71
N ILE A 89 6.80 -11.10 -0.95
CA ILE A 89 7.62 -9.95 -1.34
C ILE A 89 9.02 -10.02 -0.72
N THR A 90 10.02 -9.61 -1.49
CA THR A 90 11.42 -9.59 -1.06
C THR A 90 11.83 -8.20 -0.59
N THR A 91 13.11 -8.05 -0.24
CA THR A 91 13.71 -6.76 0.13
C THR A 91 14.13 -5.91 -1.08
N ARG A 92 13.88 -6.37 -2.31
CA ARG A 92 14.32 -5.72 -3.55
C ARG A 92 13.13 -5.41 -4.45
N PHE A 93 13.11 -4.19 -5.02
CA PHE A 93 12.03 -3.78 -5.92
C PHE A 93 11.97 -4.57 -7.23
N VAL A 94 13.13 -5.04 -7.73
CA VAL A 94 13.20 -5.81 -8.98
C VAL A 94 12.38 -7.10 -8.92
N ASP A 95 12.23 -7.69 -7.74
CA ASP A 95 11.47 -8.94 -7.56
C ASP A 95 9.97 -8.66 -7.35
N GLY A 96 9.60 -7.42 -7.03
CA GLY A 96 8.23 -7.00 -6.74
C GLY A 96 7.68 -6.01 -7.76
N GLN A 97 8.05 -6.17 -9.03
CA GLN A 97 7.53 -5.36 -10.12
C GLN A 97 6.16 -5.89 -10.59
N TRP A 98 5.17 -5.02 -10.58
CA TRP A 98 3.82 -5.31 -11.06
C TRP A 98 3.43 -4.30 -12.15
N GLY A 99 3.53 -4.73 -13.40
CA GLY A 99 2.98 -3.99 -14.52
C GLY A 99 1.46 -3.90 -14.36
N ARG A 100 0.90 -2.69 -14.44
CA ARG A 100 -0.54 -2.46 -14.33
C ARG A 100 -1.00 -1.50 -15.42
N GLY A 101 -2.27 -1.63 -15.81
CA GLY A 101 -2.89 -0.67 -16.72
C GLY A 101 -3.05 0.70 -16.05
N ARG A 102 -3.47 1.71 -16.83
CA ARG A 102 -3.81 3.06 -16.32
C ARG A 102 -5.12 3.06 -15.53
N SER A 103 -5.15 2.35 -14.41
CA SER A 103 -6.33 2.19 -13.57
C SER A 103 -6.01 2.35 -12.09
N TRP A 104 -7.05 2.27 -11.28
CA TRP A 104 -6.95 2.06 -9.85
C TRP A 104 -6.85 0.57 -9.53
N GLU A 105 -5.98 0.25 -8.58
CA GLU A 105 -5.75 -1.10 -8.10
C GLU A 105 -5.71 -1.13 -6.56
N LEU A 106 -6.21 -2.22 -5.99
CA LEU A 106 -6.01 -2.57 -4.59
C LEU A 106 -4.64 -3.23 -4.44
N VAL A 107 -3.75 -2.62 -3.67
CA VAL A 107 -2.53 -3.24 -3.15
C VAL A 107 -2.80 -3.66 -1.71
N ALA A 108 -2.64 -4.93 -1.39
CA ALA A 108 -2.86 -5.45 -0.05
C ALA A 108 -1.68 -6.32 0.42
N PHE A 109 -1.42 -6.29 1.72
CA PHE A 109 -0.41 -7.10 2.38
C PHE A 109 -1.07 -8.00 3.42
N LYS A 110 -0.51 -9.18 3.62
CA LYS A 110 -0.85 -10.08 4.72
C LYS A 110 0.39 -10.80 5.25
N ASP A 111 0.29 -11.30 6.47
CA ASP A 111 1.28 -12.20 7.05
C ASP A 111 1.06 -13.63 6.55
N ALA A 112 2.02 -14.52 6.85
CA ALA A 112 1.95 -15.93 6.49
C ALA A 112 0.67 -16.60 7.00
N ASN A 113 0.25 -16.26 8.22
CA ASN A 113 -0.92 -16.84 8.89
C ASN A 113 -2.24 -16.15 8.53
N ASP A 114 -2.21 -15.10 7.72
CA ASP A 114 -3.39 -14.32 7.36
C ASP A 114 -4.17 -13.75 8.56
N SER A 115 -3.44 -13.46 9.64
CA SER A 115 -3.97 -12.89 10.88
C SER A 115 -4.02 -11.36 10.83
N GLN A 116 -3.19 -10.75 9.98
CA GLN A 116 -3.11 -9.31 9.80
C GLN A 116 -3.16 -8.95 8.32
N ARG A 117 -3.91 -7.88 8.01
CA ARG A 117 -3.99 -7.32 6.66
C ARG A 117 -3.96 -5.81 6.68
N VAL A 118 -3.31 -5.23 5.68
CA VAL A 118 -3.39 -3.80 5.37
C VAL A 118 -3.49 -3.62 3.86
N GLY A 119 -4.31 -2.69 3.39
CA GLY A 119 -4.49 -2.46 1.96
C GLY A 119 -4.78 -1.01 1.60
N PHE A 120 -4.45 -0.68 0.35
CA PHE A 120 -4.48 0.66 -0.23
C PHE A 120 -5.08 0.60 -1.63
N TYR A 121 -5.93 1.58 -1.95
CA TYR A 121 -6.43 1.76 -3.30
C TYR A 121 -5.58 2.84 -4.00
N LEU A 122 -4.83 2.47 -5.03
CA LEU A 122 -3.81 3.32 -5.64
C LEU A 122 -3.96 3.34 -7.17
N SER A 123 -3.79 4.52 -7.77
CA SER A 123 -3.73 4.66 -9.22
C SER A 123 -2.29 4.59 -9.71
N THR A 124 -2.04 3.91 -10.82
CA THR A 124 -0.75 3.92 -11.54
C THR A 124 -0.72 4.87 -12.72
N LYS A 125 -1.82 5.57 -13.02
CA LYS A 125 -1.94 6.40 -14.22
C LYS A 125 -0.91 7.55 -14.21
N GLY A 126 0.03 7.50 -15.16
CA GLY A 126 1.04 8.54 -15.36
C GLY A 126 2.12 8.54 -14.29
N LYS A 127 2.27 7.47 -13.50
CA LYS A 127 3.25 7.42 -12.42
C LYS A 127 3.72 6.00 -12.10
N THR A 128 4.96 5.90 -11.68
CA THR A 128 5.50 4.72 -11.02
C THR A 128 5.29 4.86 -9.52
N THR A 129 4.74 3.85 -8.86
CA THR A 129 4.50 3.86 -7.41
C THR A 129 5.43 2.86 -6.73
N TYR A 130 6.29 3.36 -5.86
CA TYR A 130 7.21 2.57 -5.03
C TYR A 130 6.60 2.39 -3.64
N ILE A 131 6.45 1.14 -3.22
CA ILE A 131 5.80 0.78 -1.95
C ILE A 131 6.80 -0.03 -1.11
N THR A 132 7.12 0.48 0.08
CA THR A 132 7.93 -0.23 1.07
C THR A 132 7.08 -0.60 2.28
N PHE A 133 6.89 -1.89 2.51
CA PHE A 133 6.27 -2.41 3.72
C PHE A 133 7.28 -2.41 4.88
N HIS A 134 6.98 -1.69 5.97
CA HIS A 134 7.75 -1.74 7.21
C HIS A 134 7.01 -2.52 8.31
N SER A 135 5.69 -2.35 8.40
CA SER A 135 4.80 -3.10 9.29
C SER A 135 3.34 -2.92 8.84
N PHE A 136 2.40 -3.64 9.46
CA PHE A 136 0.96 -3.44 9.19
C PHE A 136 0.44 -2.05 9.57
N ASP A 137 1.15 -1.34 10.45
CA ASP A 137 0.83 0.05 10.82
C ASP A 137 1.65 1.09 10.01
N ARG A 138 2.63 0.65 9.21
CA ARG A 138 3.52 1.53 8.45
C ARG A 138 3.87 0.95 7.08
N VAL A 139 3.22 1.50 6.06
CA VAL A 139 3.57 1.27 4.65
C VAL A 139 3.92 2.62 4.03
N GLU A 140 5.12 2.71 3.48
CA GLU A 140 5.61 3.91 2.78
C GLU A 140 5.24 3.82 1.30
N ILE A 141 4.66 4.89 0.76
CA ILE A 141 4.25 4.99 -0.64
C ILE A 141 4.86 6.26 -1.22
N VAL A 142 5.69 6.10 -2.24
CA VAL A 142 6.34 7.21 -2.97
C VAL A 142 6.01 7.07 -4.45
N THR A 143 5.60 8.17 -5.08
CA THR A 143 5.30 8.19 -6.52
C THR A 143 6.35 8.97 -7.27
N SER A 144 6.68 8.54 -8.49
CA SER A 144 7.50 9.32 -9.41
C SER A 144 6.87 10.69 -9.66
N SER A 145 7.70 11.72 -9.63
CA SER A 145 7.36 13.10 -9.97
C SER A 145 7.41 13.32 -11.48
#